data_AF-A0A662ELB3-F1
#
_entry.id   AF-A0A662ELB3-F1
#
_cell.length_a   1.000
_cell.length_b   1.000
_cell.length_c   1.000
_cell.angle_alpha   90.00
_cell.angle_beta   90.00
_cell.angle_gamma   90.00
#
_symmetry.space_group_name_H-M   'P 1'
#
loop_
_entity.id
_entity.type
_entity.pdbx_description
1 polymer ?
#
loop_
_entity_poly.entity_id
_entity_poly.type
_entity_poly.pdbx_seq_one_letter_code
_entity_poly.pdbx_strand_id
1 'polypeptide(L)'
;MKTPALLGGLLWAAVGLAVELPQPVLFVNEMVEVITAGETPRAFHGAREYELGWSAEPLAEGIRWRGSFPPDAPLGPWYVRTGGTCFSFLRVPADRAILLLRGIPGMECEAAGEARVADTTGLCWFVLPPGTHLLHAEFPDGNEVERELTLAAGERRELVLASLELEPVAPVALPGHPFLVVLRVVSPVDVPTFTLAAELPPGWEMRIRGPCRKDWPCLPPVYAGVATEIELVFEVPPDALGTYRVPLHIPALDDRLILELAVAPCLDPMDVVRHWDVEAEDLDLGSQGGVGFAQLLWAAAQVGKRLPYSCRTFTQKDLEALAAEWASED
;
A
#
# COMPACT_ATOMS: atom_id res chain seq x y z
N MET A 1 2.00 -10.48 62.14
CA MET A 1 2.87 -10.93 61.03
C MET A 1 2.22 -10.41 59.76
N LYS A 2 2.62 -9.24 59.23
CA LYS A 2 3.71 -8.99 58.25
C LYS A 2 3.55 -9.78 56.93
N THR A 3 3.05 -9.06 55.91
CA THR A 3 3.39 -9.20 54.48
C THR A 3 4.89 -8.97 54.24
N PRO A 4 5.51 -9.49 53.16
CA PRO A 4 5.47 -8.85 51.82
C PRO A 4 5.33 -9.87 50.64
N ALA A 5 4.60 -9.55 49.56
CA ALA A 5 5.03 -8.87 48.32
C ALA A 5 6.01 -9.68 47.44
N LEU A 6 5.53 -10.06 46.25
CA LEU A 6 6.37 -10.33 45.08
C LEU A 6 5.75 -9.59 43.89
N LEU A 7 6.38 -8.47 43.57
CA LEU A 7 6.28 -7.75 42.32
C LEU A 7 6.77 -8.65 41.18
N GLY A 8 6.07 -8.60 40.05
CA GLY A 8 6.52 -9.10 38.76
C GLY A 8 5.78 -8.35 37.67
N GLY A 9 6.11 -7.07 37.50
CA GLY A 9 5.58 -6.25 36.43
C GLY A 9 6.27 -6.56 35.09
N LEU A 10 5.51 -6.45 34.01
CA LEU A 10 6.04 -6.09 32.70
C LEU A 10 4.94 -5.41 31.86
N LEU A 11 5.10 -4.09 31.73
CA LEU A 11 4.67 -3.13 30.69
C LEU A 11 3.24 -3.28 30.14
N TRP A 12 2.25 -2.52 30.60
CA TRP A 12 1.97 -1.12 30.18
C TRP A 12 2.21 -0.85 28.68
N ALA A 13 1.23 -1.26 27.87
CA ALA A 13 0.79 -0.51 26.71
C ALA A 13 -0.67 -0.10 26.95
N ALA A 14 -0.89 0.81 27.92
CA ALA A 14 -2.13 1.56 28.02
C ALA A 14 -2.11 2.67 26.94
N VAL A 15 -2.23 2.26 25.68
CA VAL A 15 -2.50 3.15 24.55
C VAL A 15 -3.99 3.02 24.28
N GLY A 16 -4.77 4.04 24.65
CA GLY A 16 -6.23 3.99 24.49
C GLY A 16 -7.01 4.80 25.54
N LEU A 17 -6.54 6.01 25.87
CA LEU A 17 -7.33 7.05 26.55
C LEU A 17 -7.43 8.28 25.64
N ALA A 18 -7.52 8.03 24.32
CA ALA A 18 -7.53 9.05 23.31
C ALA A 18 -8.92 9.65 23.22
N VAL A 19 -9.00 10.96 23.42
CA VAL A 19 -10.12 11.72 22.89
C VAL A 19 -10.00 11.66 21.37
N GLU A 20 -10.88 10.89 20.73
CA GLU A 20 -10.91 10.75 19.27
C GLU A 20 -11.93 11.70 18.68
N LEU A 21 -11.50 12.47 17.68
CA LEU A 21 -12.38 13.10 16.70
C LEU A 21 -12.35 12.19 15.48
N PRO A 22 -13.36 11.32 15.30
CA PRO A 22 -13.34 10.32 14.24
C PRO A 22 -13.30 10.96 12.84
N GLN A 23 -13.65 12.24 12.73
CA GLN A 23 -13.71 12.97 11.47
C GLN A 23 -13.08 14.37 11.59
N PRO A 24 -12.01 14.68 10.84
CA PRO A 24 -11.39 16.01 10.84
C PRO A 24 -12.22 17.06 10.09
N VAL A 25 -13.21 16.63 9.29
CA VAL A 25 -14.08 17.50 8.48
C VAL A 25 -15.54 17.05 8.59
N LEU A 26 -16.42 18.00 8.88
CA LEU A 26 -17.86 17.80 9.04
C LEU A 26 -18.63 18.71 8.10
N PHE A 27 -19.66 18.18 7.46
CA PHE A 27 -20.68 18.99 6.81
C PHE A 27 -21.50 19.77 7.84
N VAL A 28 -22.13 20.85 7.39
CA VAL A 28 -22.97 21.74 8.22
C VAL A 28 -24.12 21.01 8.93
N ASN A 29 -24.60 19.91 8.35
CA ASN A 29 -25.69 19.08 8.88
C ASN A 29 -25.21 17.93 9.79
N GLU A 30 -23.91 17.75 9.97
CA GLU A 30 -23.36 16.70 10.81
C GLU A 30 -23.16 17.15 12.25
N MET A 31 -23.28 16.20 13.18
CA MET A 31 -22.96 16.40 14.58
C MET A 31 -21.46 16.20 14.79
N VAL A 32 -20.88 16.90 15.75
CA VAL A 32 -19.52 16.61 16.21
C VAL A 32 -19.56 15.46 17.21
N GLU A 33 -18.71 14.45 17.01
CA GLU A 33 -18.54 13.33 17.94
C GLU A 33 -17.17 13.39 18.60
N VAL A 34 -17.13 13.22 19.93
CA VAL A 34 -15.90 13.27 20.74
C VAL A 34 -16.00 12.22 21.85
N ILE A 35 -14.99 11.38 22.01
CA ILE A 35 -14.93 10.41 23.13
C ILE A 35 -14.10 11.03 24.27
N THR A 36 -14.55 10.96 25.52
CA THR A 36 -13.80 11.51 26.68
C THR A 36 -13.81 10.55 27.87
N ALA A 37 -12.90 10.76 28.83
CA ALA A 37 -12.85 9.98 30.07
C ALA A 37 -13.95 10.34 31.09
N GLY A 38 -14.89 11.24 30.76
CA GLY A 38 -16.00 11.61 31.65
C GLY A 38 -16.37 13.09 31.66
N GLU A 39 -15.51 13.95 31.10
CA GLU A 39 -15.74 15.39 31.07
C GLU A 39 -16.56 15.80 29.85
N THR A 40 -17.53 16.69 30.05
CA THR A 40 -18.33 17.27 28.98
C THR A 40 -17.47 18.15 28.08
N PRO A 41 -17.45 17.91 26.75
CA PRO A 41 -16.67 18.72 25.83
C PRO A 41 -17.24 20.13 25.67
N ARG A 42 -16.37 21.08 25.33
CA ARG A 42 -16.71 22.47 25.02
C ARG A 42 -16.26 22.81 23.60
N ALA A 43 -17.15 23.38 22.79
CA ALA A 43 -16.85 23.71 21.39
C ALA A 43 -16.58 25.20 21.21
N PHE A 44 -15.64 25.53 20.33
CA PHE A 44 -15.19 26.89 20.08
C PHE A 44 -15.05 27.15 18.58
N HIS A 45 -15.37 28.37 18.15
CA HIS A 45 -15.01 28.92 16.84
C HIS A 45 -14.19 30.19 17.06
N GLY A 46 -12.93 30.16 16.66
CA GLY A 46 -11.95 31.15 17.09
C GLY A 46 -11.85 31.21 18.63
N ALA A 47 -12.07 32.39 19.21
CA ALA A 47 -12.06 32.59 20.66
C ALA A 47 -13.43 32.44 21.33
N ARG A 48 -14.51 32.25 20.56
CA ARG A 48 -15.89 32.20 21.07
C ARG A 48 -16.29 30.77 21.37
N GLU A 49 -16.82 30.54 22.58
CA GLU A 49 -17.48 29.29 22.94
C GLU A 49 -18.89 29.23 22.38
N TYR A 50 -19.29 28.03 21.94
CA TYR A 50 -20.63 27.71 21.49
C TYR A 50 -21.17 26.56 22.34
N GLU A 51 -22.38 26.77 22.86
CA GLU A 51 -23.12 25.73 23.55
C GLU A 51 -23.70 24.76 22.51
N LEU A 52 -23.18 23.54 22.50
CA LEU A 52 -23.74 22.45 21.68
C LEU A 52 -24.69 21.64 22.55
N GLY A 53 -25.80 21.19 21.97
CA GLY A 53 -26.71 20.24 22.63
C GLY A 53 -26.06 18.87 22.73
N TRP A 54 -25.20 18.68 23.74
CA TRP A 54 -24.43 17.45 23.93
C TRP A 54 -25.30 16.30 24.46
N SER A 55 -25.26 15.16 23.78
CA SER A 55 -25.77 13.88 24.27
C SER A 55 -24.62 12.94 24.60
N ALA A 56 -24.71 12.22 25.71
CA ALA A 56 -23.69 11.28 26.19
C ALA A 56 -24.14 9.82 26.03
N GLU A 57 -23.22 8.98 25.56
CA GLU A 57 -23.37 7.53 25.45
C GLU A 57 -22.15 6.85 26.10
N PRO A 58 -22.31 6.09 27.20
CA PRO A 58 -21.20 5.35 27.81
C PRO A 58 -20.68 4.25 26.89
N LEU A 59 -19.35 4.12 26.80
CA LEU A 59 -18.62 3.06 26.11
C LEU A 59 -17.71 2.32 27.11
N ALA A 60 -17.12 1.19 26.72
CA ALA A 60 -16.19 0.46 27.59
C ALA A 60 -14.92 1.28 27.89
N GLU A 61 -14.52 2.10 26.92
CA GLU A 61 -13.32 2.92 26.89
C GLU A 61 -13.53 4.38 27.32
N GLY A 62 -14.77 4.84 27.55
CA GLY A 62 -15.06 6.22 27.93
C GLY A 62 -16.52 6.64 27.76
N ILE A 63 -16.76 7.92 27.50
CA ILE A 63 -18.07 8.48 27.16
C ILE A 63 -17.99 9.10 25.78
N ARG A 64 -18.82 8.63 24.86
CA ARG A 64 -19.02 9.27 23.55
C ARG A 64 -20.01 10.41 23.70
N TRP A 65 -19.58 11.60 23.30
CA TRP A 65 -20.39 12.82 23.27
C TRP A 65 -20.72 13.16 21.83
N ARG A 66 -22.00 13.42 21.54
CA ARG A 66 -22.46 13.95 20.25
C ARG A 66 -23.05 15.33 20.46
N GLY A 67 -22.51 16.33 19.75
CA GLY A 67 -22.90 17.73 19.87
C GLY A 67 -23.60 18.21 18.61
N SER A 68 -24.83 18.70 18.75
CA SER A 68 -25.56 19.34 17.66
C SER A 68 -25.21 20.83 17.57
N PHE A 69 -24.86 21.30 16.38
CA PHE A 69 -24.62 22.71 16.12
C PHE A 69 -25.92 23.51 16.06
N PRO A 70 -25.95 24.74 16.58
CA PRO A 70 -27.07 25.63 16.36
C PRO A 70 -27.19 25.98 14.85
N PRO A 71 -28.40 26.30 14.35
CA PRO A 71 -28.61 26.54 12.92
C PRO A 71 -27.77 27.68 12.32
N ASP A 72 -27.37 28.65 13.14
CA ASP A 72 -26.54 29.81 12.77
C ASP A 72 -25.05 29.60 13.05
N ALA A 73 -24.63 28.39 13.43
CA ALA A 73 -23.23 28.07 13.67
C ALA A 73 -22.38 28.35 12.42
N PRO A 74 -21.23 29.06 12.55
CA PRO A 74 -20.37 29.39 11.42
C PRO A 74 -19.72 28.16 10.77
N LEU A 75 -19.31 28.34 9.51
CA LEU A 75 -18.41 27.44 8.79
C LEU A 75 -16.94 27.77 9.14
N GLY A 76 -16.03 26.89 8.73
CA GLY A 76 -14.60 27.05 8.93
C GLY A 76 -14.07 26.24 10.12
N PRO A 77 -12.89 26.59 10.66
CA PRO A 77 -12.23 25.80 11.70
C PRO A 77 -12.92 25.96 13.05
N TRP A 78 -13.11 24.83 13.71
CA TRP A 78 -13.67 24.70 15.04
C TRP A 78 -12.71 23.93 15.94
N TYR A 79 -12.87 24.10 17.24
CA TYR A 79 -12.10 23.39 18.25
C TYR A 79 -12.99 22.78 19.31
N VAL A 80 -12.68 21.57 19.77
CA VAL A 80 -13.28 20.98 20.97
C VAL A 80 -12.22 20.87 22.06
N ARG A 81 -12.59 21.23 23.30
CA ARG A 81 -11.72 21.14 24.47
C ARG A 81 -12.35 20.33 25.59
N THR A 82 -11.52 19.51 26.25
CA THR A 82 -11.87 18.70 27.43
C THR A 82 -10.67 18.67 28.37
N GLY A 83 -10.79 19.18 29.60
CA GLY A 83 -9.81 19.07 30.70
C GLY A 83 -8.43 19.72 30.50
N GLY A 84 -7.74 19.33 29.43
CA GLY A 84 -6.47 19.87 28.95
C GLY A 84 -6.13 19.52 27.50
N THR A 85 -6.98 18.75 26.80
CA THR A 85 -6.80 18.42 25.38
C THR A 85 -7.64 19.33 24.50
N CYS A 86 -7.13 19.64 23.31
CA CYS A 86 -7.78 20.48 22.32
C CYS A 86 -7.62 19.82 20.96
N PHE A 87 -8.71 19.72 20.23
CA PHE A 87 -8.73 19.16 18.88
C PHE A 87 -9.39 20.15 17.94
N SER A 88 -8.96 20.15 16.68
CA SER A 88 -9.55 20.97 15.64
C SER A 88 -10.27 20.12 14.60
N PHE A 89 -11.37 20.62 14.07
CA PHE A 89 -12.05 20.07 12.91
C PHE A 89 -12.54 21.22 12.01
N LEU A 90 -12.80 20.92 10.75
CA LEU A 90 -13.31 21.88 9.78
C LEU A 90 -14.81 21.65 9.55
N ARG A 91 -15.62 22.69 9.63
CA ARG A 91 -17.05 22.63 9.28
C ARG A 91 -17.29 23.26 7.92
N VAL A 92 -17.89 22.51 7.00
CA VAL A 92 -18.00 22.85 5.57
C VAL A 92 -19.45 22.83 5.08
N PRO A 93 -19.79 23.57 4.02
CA PRO A 93 -21.16 23.59 3.51
C PRO A 93 -21.51 22.29 2.78
N ALA A 94 -22.79 21.93 2.75
CA ALA A 94 -23.29 20.70 2.13
C ALA A 94 -23.32 20.75 0.59
N ASP A 95 -22.98 21.88 -0.02
CA ASP A 95 -22.81 22.03 -1.47
C ASP A 95 -21.41 21.59 -1.95
N ARG A 96 -20.55 21.13 -1.03
CA ARG A 96 -19.21 20.58 -1.31
C ARG A 96 -19.20 19.06 -1.16
N ALA A 97 -18.12 18.45 -1.60
CA ALA A 97 -17.77 17.06 -1.33
C ALA A 97 -16.56 16.99 -0.38
N ILE A 98 -16.49 15.94 0.43
CA ILE A 98 -15.32 15.62 1.27
C ILE A 98 -14.66 14.37 0.70
N LEU A 99 -13.38 14.47 0.38
CA LEU A 99 -12.54 13.33 0.00
C LEU A 99 -11.58 13.04 1.15
N LEU A 100 -11.67 11.84 1.73
CA LEU A 100 -10.73 11.33 2.73
C LEU A 100 -9.83 10.30 2.06
N LEU A 101 -8.51 10.53 2.14
CA LEU A 101 -7.49 9.63 1.61
C LEU A 101 -6.75 9.01 2.78
N ARG A 102 -6.82 7.69 2.87
CA ARG A 102 -6.03 6.91 3.80
C ARG A 102 -4.87 6.28 3.04
N GLY A 103 -3.67 6.78 3.30
CA GLY A 103 -2.42 6.25 2.80
C GLY A 103 -1.44 6.07 3.95
N ILE A 104 -0.14 6.17 3.68
CA ILE A 104 0.91 6.07 4.70
C ILE A 104 1.41 7.45 5.11
N PRO A 105 1.98 7.60 6.32
CA PRO A 105 2.53 8.88 6.78
C PRO A 105 3.54 9.46 5.79
N GLY A 106 3.43 10.76 5.51
CA GLY A 106 4.31 11.44 4.57
C GLY A 106 3.94 11.29 3.09
N MET A 107 2.89 10.52 2.74
CA MET A 107 2.33 10.51 1.38
C MET A 107 1.88 11.91 0.98
N GLU A 108 2.37 12.41 -0.14
CA GLU A 108 1.93 13.68 -0.71
C GLU A 108 0.67 13.45 -1.53
N CYS A 109 -0.30 14.35 -1.42
CA CYS A 109 -1.59 14.24 -2.11
C CYS A 109 -1.91 15.56 -2.77
N GLU A 110 -2.34 15.51 -4.02
CA GLU A 110 -2.84 16.67 -4.75
C GLU A 110 -4.23 16.39 -5.34
N ALA A 111 -5.17 17.31 -5.10
CA ALA A 111 -6.46 17.30 -5.76
C ALA A 111 -6.93 18.73 -6.01
N ALA A 112 -7.43 18.99 -7.22
CA ALA A 112 -7.93 20.31 -7.64
C ALA A 112 -6.92 21.47 -7.44
N GLY A 113 -5.62 21.19 -7.58
CA GLY A 113 -4.54 22.17 -7.38
C GLY A 113 -4.24 22.50 -5.91
N GLU A 114 -4.85 21.80 -4.96
CA GLU A 114 -4.44 21.83 -3.56
C GLU A 114 -3.48 20.67 -3.27
N ALA A 115 -2.31 20.96 -2.71
CA ALA A 115 -1.37 19.96 -2.21
C ALA A 115 -1.45 19.83 -0.69
N ARG A 116 -1.34 18.60 -0.20
CA ARG A 116 -1.41 18.21 1.21
C ARG A 116 -0.41 17.08 1.45
N VAL A 117 -0.08 16.86 2.72
CA VAL A 117 0.75 15.73 3.16
C VAL A 117 -0.04 14.94 4.19
N ALA A 118 -0.07 13.61 4.03
CA ALA A 118 -0.71 12.70 4.97
C ALA A 118 -0.04 12.80 6.34
N ASP A 119 -0.87 12.92 7.38
CA ASP A 119 -0.39 13.11 8.74
C ASP A 119 0.28 11.84 9.33
N THR A 120 0.61 11.87 10.62
CA THR A 120 1.23 10.72 11.30
C THR A 120 0.36 9.46 11.33
N THR A 121 -0.94 9.57 11.02
CA THR A 121 -1.88 8.45 10.90
C THR A 121 -2.07 8.01 9.45
N GLY A 122 -1.42 8.68 8.48
CA GLY A 122 -1.57 8.43 7.05
C GLY A 122 -2.85 9.04 6.46
N LEU A 123 -3.50 9.98 7.16
CA LEU A 123 -4.71 10.62 6.68
C LEU A 123 -4.40 11.94 5.98
N CYS A 124 -4.98 12.11 4.79
CA CYS A 124 -5.08 13.38 4.08
C CYS A 124 -6.55 13.59 3.67
N TRP A 125 -7.00 14.84 3.55
CA TRP A 125 -8.37 15.11 3.11
C TRP A 125 -8.49 16.41 2.32
N PHE A 126 -9.56 16.48 1.52
CA PHE A 126 -9.90 17.60 0.68
C PHE A 126 -11.38 17.97 0.79
N VAL A 127 -11.67 19.25 0.58
CA VAL A 127 -13.03 19.78 0.46
C VAL A 127 -13.18 20.36 -0.93
N LEU A 128 -13.85 19.61 -1.79
CA LEU A 128 -13.85 19.87 -3.23
C LEU A 128 -15.24 20.36 -3.68
N PRO A 129 -15.32 21.18 -4.75
CA PRO A 129 -16.60 21.38 -5.42
C PRO A 129 -17.09 20.06 -6.05
N PRO A 130 -18.40 19.87 -6.25
CA PRO A 130 -18.93 18.73 -6.98
C PRO A 130 -18.38 18.71 -8.42
N GLY A 131 -18.11 17.51 -8.95
CA GLY A 131 -17.56 17.33 -10.28
C GLY A 131 -16.44 16.29 -10.33
N THR A 132 -15.75 16.26 -11.46
CA THR A 132 -14.65 15.34 -11.73
C THR A 132 -13.31 16.01 -11.40
N HIS A 133 -12.48 15.32 -10.63
CA HIS A 133 -11.18 15.77 -10.16
C HIS A 133 -10.13 14.70 -10.48
N LEU A 134 -8.94 15.15 -10.87
CA LEU A 134 -7.76 14.29 -10.88
C LEU A 134 -7.14 14.33 -9.49
N LEU A 135 -7.02 13.15 -8.88
CA LEU A 135 -6.22 12.92 -7.69
C LEU A 135 -4.85 12.42 -8.13
N HIS A 136 -3.80 13.02 -7.60
CA HIS A 136 -2.44 12.55 -7.68
C HIS A 136 -1.93 12.27 -6.26
N ALA A 137 -1.24 11.17 -6.04
CA ALA A 137 -0.63 10.83 -4.77
C ALA A 137 0.77 10.26 -4.99
N GLU A 138 1.75 10.77 -4.26
CA GLU A 138 3.14 10.31 -4.28
C GLU A 138 3.49 9.71 -2.92
N PHE A 139 3.98 8.48 -2.92
CA PHE A 139 4.39 7.75 -1.74
C PHE A 139 5.88 8.05 -1.41
N PRO A 140 6.31 7.95 -0.15
CA PRO A 140 7.71 8.21 0.24
C PRO A 140 8.77 7.32 -0.45
N ASP A 141 8.35 6.20 -1.05
CA ASP A 141 9.19 5.30 -1.85
C ASP A 141 9.31 5.75 -3.33
N GLY A 142 8.63 6.83 -3.71
CA GLY A 142 8.61 7.38 -5.07
C GLY A 142 7.52 6.79 -5.97
N ASN A 143 6.67 5.88 -5.46
CA ASN A 143 5.54 5.39 -6.23
C ASN A 143 4.46 6.45 -6.36
N GLU A 144 3.84 6.53 -7.53
CA GLU A 144 2.79 7.51 -7.83
C GLU A 144 1.48 6.82 -8.20
N VAL A 145 0.37 7.40 -7.76
CA VAL A 145 -0.98 6.96 -8.11
C VAL A 145 -1.78 8.14 -8.63
N GLU A 146 -2.32 7.98 -9.83
CA GLU A 146 -3.27 8.92 -10.42
C GLU A 146 -4.66 8.29 -10.55
N ARG A 147 -5.69 9.00 -10.08
CA ARG A 147 -7.09 8.55 -10.19
C ARG A 147 -8.01 9.70 -10.55
N GLU A 148 -8.84 9.48 -11.57
CA GLU A 148 -9.98 10.35 -11.83
C GLU A 148 -11.15 9.99 -10.90
N LEU A 149 -11.70 10.97 -10.20
CA LEU A 149 -12.77 10.80 -9.23
C LEU A 149 -13.90 11.77 -9.52
N THR A 150 -15.14 11.27 -9.56
CA THR A 150 -16.34 12.12 -9.68
C THR A 150 -17.07 12.14 -8.34
N LEU A 151 -17.26 13.34 -7.78
CA LEU A 151 -17.86 13.56 -6.48
C LEU A 151 -19.15 14.39 -6.60
N ALA A 152 -20.20 13.98 -5.90
CA ALA A 152 -21.47 14.69 -5.80
C ALA A 152 -21.49 15.68 -4.61
N ALA A 153 -22.41 16.64 -4.65
CA ALA A 153 -22.64 17.55 -3.52
C ALA A 153 -23.14 16.78 -2.28
N GLY A 154 -22.56 17.07 -1.12
CA GLY A 154 -22.86 16.41 0.14
C GLY A 154 -22.27 15.00 0.25
N GLU A 155 -21.43 14.58 -0.70
CA GLU A 155 -20.78 13.27 -0.67
C GLU A 155 -19.54 13.29 0.22
N ARG A 156 -19.42 12.30 1.10
CA ARG A 156 -18.14 11.91 1.70
C ARG A 156 -17.64 10.65 1.01
N ARG A 157 -16.49 10.73 0.36
CA ARG A 157 -15.80 9.59 -0.26
C ARG A 157 -14.55 9.28 0.53
N GLU A 158 -14.40 8.03 0.94
CA GLU A 158 -13.15 7.52 1.51
C GLU A 158 -12.44 6.67 0.45
N LEU A 159 -11.14 6.87 0.29
CA LEU A 159 -10.27 6.05 -0.54
C LEU A 159 -9.10 5.55 0.29
N VAL A 160 -8.80 4.27 0.12
CA VAL A 160 -7.60 3.64 0.65
C VAL A 160 -6.60 3.58 -0.50
N LEU A 161 -5.43 4.19 -0.32
CA LEU A 161 -4.36 4.20 -1.30
C LEU A 161 -3.18 3.42 -0.73
N ALA A 162 -2.78 2.37 -1.44
CA ALA A 162 -1.59 1.60 -1.12
C ALA A 162 -0.50 1.88 -2.14
N SER A 163 0.76 1.82 -1.71
CA SER A 163 1.89 1.78 -2.63
C SER A 163 1.98 0.36 -3.18
N LEU A 164 1.98 0.22 -4.50
CA LEU A 164 1.96 -1.05 -5.21
C LEU A 164 2.94 -1.00 -6.37
N GLU A 165 3.89 -1.95 -6.39
CA GLU A 165 4.91 -2.03 -7.43
C GLU A 165 5.04 -3.47 -7.93
N LEU A 166 5.11 -3.65 -9.25
CA LEU A 166 5.34 -4.93 -9.90
C LEU A 166 6.75 -4.96 -10.49
N GLU A 167 7.56 -5.88 -10.01
CA GLU A 167 8.95 -6.06 -10.44
C GLU A 167 9.13 -7.45 -11.06
N PRO A 168 9.13 -7.57 -12.40
CA PRO A 168 9.52 -8.80 -13.08
C PRO A 168 10.98 -9.14 -12.79
N VAL A 169 11.30 -10.40 -12.49
CA VAL A 169 12.68 -10.82 -12.17
C VAL A 169 13.65 -10.77 -13.36
N ALA A 170 13.09 -10.63 -14.57
CA ALA A 170 13.84 -10.36 -15.79
C ALA A 170 12.98 -9.47 -16.73
N PRO A 171 13.59 -8.73 -17.67
CA PRO A 171 12.83 -7.88 -18.59
C PRO A 171 11.94 -8.67 -19.58
N VAL A 172 12.24 -9.96 -19.77
CA VAL A 172 11.59 -10.83 -20.77
C VAL A 172 11.36 -12.21 -20.17
N ALA A 173 10.17 -12.76 -20.40
CA ALA A 173 9.84 -14.16 -20.12
C ALA A 173 10.11 -15.06 -21.33
N LEU A 174 10.35 -16.35 -21.08
CA LEU A 174 10.46 -17.37 -22.12
C LEU A 174 9.16 -18.17 -22.28
N PRO A 175 8.76 -18.50 -23.52
CA PRO A 175 7.64 -19.40 -23.76
C PRO A 175 7.88 -20.76 -23.09
N GLY A 176 6.85 -21.31 -22.45
CA GLY A 176 6.88 -22.63 -21.83
C GLY A 176 7.61 -22.72 -20.49
N HIS A 177 8.06 -21.60 -19.93
CA HIS A 177 8.79 -21.56 -18.66
C HIS A 177 7.98 -20.80 -17.59
N PRO A 178 8.07 -21.19 -16.30
CA PRO A 178 7.57 -20.37 -15.21
C PRO A 178 8.30 -19.02 -15.16
N PHE A 179 7.59 -17.96 -14.82
CA PHE A 179 8.13 -16.61 -14.76
C PHE A 179 7.69 -15.89 -13.49
N LEU A 180 8.64 -15.42 -12.69
CA LEU A 180 8.38 -14.75 -11.43
C LEU A 180 8.22 -13.23 -11.61
N VAL A 181 7.20 -12.68 -10.95
CA VAL A 181 7.01 -11.25 -10.73
C VAL A 181 6.84 -11.03 -9.25
N VAL A 182 7.57 -10.07 -8.68
CA VAL A 182 7.43 -9.67 -7.29
C VAL A 182 6.46 -8.50 -7.22
N LEU A 183 5.39 -8.65 -6.45
CA LEU A 183 4.50 -7.55 -6.09
C LEU A 183 4.92 -7.02 -4.72
N ARG A 184 5.42 -5.78 -4.67
CA ARG A 184 5.63 -5.06 -3.42
C ARG A 184 4.38 -4.29 -3.05
N VAL A 185 3.95 -4.43 -1.80
CA VAL A 185 2.75 -3.79 -1.26
C VAL A 185 3.09 -3.06 0.02
N VAL A 186 2.76 -1.77 0.10
CA VAL A 186 2.69 -1.01 1.35
C VAL A 186 1.26 -0.51 1.52
N SER A 187 0.48 -1.20 2.34
CA SER A 187 -0.91 -0.87 2.61
C SER A 187 -1.04 0.02 3.85
N PRO A 188 -1.94 1.00 3.87
CA PRO A 188 -2.22 1.80 5.07
C PRO A 188 -3.18 1.13 6.06
N VAL A 189 -3.71 -0.04 5.68
CA VAL A 189 -4.63 -0.85 6.48
C VAL A 189 -4.18 -2.31 6.49
N ASP A 190 -4.55 -3.04 7.53
CA ASP A 190 -4.31 -4.48 7.60
C ASP A 190 -5.17 -5.22 6.56
N VAL A 191 -4.53 -6.07 5.76
CA VAL A 191 -5.18 -7.00 4.83
C VAL A 191 -4.88 -8.42 5.31
N PRO A 192 -5.74 -9.00 6.17
CA PRO A 192 -5.47 -10.29 6.81
C PRO A 192 -5.47 -11.47 5.80
N THR A 193 -6.20 -11.33 4.70
CA THR A 193 -6.24 -12.31 3.61
C THR A 193 -6.01 -11.57 2.30
N PHE A 194 -4.76 -11.52 1.86
CA PHE A 194 -4.43 -10.93 0.56
C PHE A 194 -5.03 -11.76 -0.56
N THR A 195 -5.83 -11.16 -1.43
CA THR A 195 -6.35 -11.82 -2.63
C THR A 195 -6.01 -11.00 -3.86
N LEU A 196 -5.70 -11.69 -4.95
CA LEU A 196 -5.35 -11.10 -6.23
C LEU A 196 -6.19 -11.76 -7.31
N ALA A 197 -6.94 -10.96 -8.06
CA ALA A 197 -7.61 -11.39 -9.27
C ALA A 197 -6.77 -10.95 -10.47
N ALA A 198 -6.57 -11.84 -11.45
CA ALA A 198 -5.82 -11.56 -12.66
C ALA A 198 -6.66 -11.88 -13.89
N GLU A 199 -6.67 -10.98 -14.87
CA GLU A 199 -7.24 -11.25 -16.19
C GLU A 199 -6.13 -11.80 -17.09
N LEU A 200 -5.94 -13.12 -17.03
CA LEU A 200 -4.85 -13.80 -17.73
C LEU A 200 -5.16 -14.02 -19.22
N PRO A 201 -4.15 -13.95 -20.11
CA PRO A 201 -4.31 -14.39 -21.49
C PRO A 201 -4.68 -15.88 -21.57
N PRO A 202 -5.31 -16.33 -22.68
CA PRO A 202 -5.69 -17.73 -22.83
C PRO A 202 -4.52 -18.70 -22.63
N GLY A 203 -4.73 -19.73 -21.80
CA GLY A 203 -3.76 -20.79 -21.53
C GLY A 203 -2.72 -20.47 -20.45
N TRP A 204 -2.65 -19.22 -19.96
CA TRP A 204 -1.77 -18.84 -18.86
C TRP A 204 -2.36 -19.26 -17.51
N GLU A 205 -1.48 -19.57 -16.56
CA GLU A 205 -1.83 -19.75 -15.16
C GLU A 205 -1.00 -18.81 -14.27
N MET A 206 -1.55 -18.44 -13.12
CA MET A 206 -0.84 -17.63 -12.12
C MET A 206 -1.07 -18.24 -10.75
N ARG A 207 0.01 -18.33 -9.96
CA ARG A 207 -0.03 -18.77 -8.57
C ARG A 207 0.81 -17.87 -7.69
N ILE A 208 0.35 -17.67 -6.45
CA ILE A 208 1.11 -16.95 -5.44
C ILE A 208 2.02 -17.95 -4.73
N ARG A 209 3.33 -17.64 -4.68
CA ARG A 209 4.33 -18.42 -3.95
C ARG A 209 4.46 -17.85 -2.55
N GLY A 210 4.28 -18.71 -1.54
CA GLY A 210 4.35 -18.33 -0.12
C GLY A 210 4.41 -19.58 0.77
N PRO A 211 4.70 -19.42 2.08
CA PRO A 211 4.84 -20.54 3.00
C PRO A 211 3.49 -21.26 3.19
N CYS A 212 3.25 -22.28 2.38
CA CYS A 212 2.05 -23.10 2.48
C CYS A 212 2.12 -23.95 3.77
N ARG A 213 1.19 -23.72 4.69
CA ARG A 213 0.84 -24.73 5.71
C ARG A 213 -0.29 -25.58 5.13
N LYS A 214 -0.28 -26.89 5.42
CA LYS A 214 -1.29 -27.86 4.93
C LYS A 214 -2.76 -27.45 5.20
N ASP A 215 -2.98 -26.56 6.17
CA ASP A 215 -4.31 -26.21 6.69
C ASP A 215 -4.69 -24.74 6.48
N TRP A 216 -3.91 -23.94 5.74
CA TRP A 216 -4.16 -22.50 5.54
C TRP A 216 -3.92 -22.07 4.08
N PRO A 217 -4.78 -21.23 3.47
CA PRO A 217 -4.53 -20.71 2.13
C PRO A 217 -3.19 -19.95 2.07
N CYS A 218 -2.42 -20.17 1.00
CA CYS A 218 -1.04 -19.70 0.82
C CYS A 218 -0.96 -18.19 0.48
N LEU A 219 -1.50 -17.32 1.34
CA LEU A 219 -1.53 -15.87 1.10
C LEU A 219 -0.93 -15.15 2.32
N PRO A 220 0.18 -14.41 2.18
CA PRO A 220 0.74 -13.68 3.31
C PRO A 220 -0.22 -12.56 3.73
N PRO A 221 -0.42 -12.32 5.04
CA PRO A 221 -1.09 -11.11 5.49
C PRO A 221 -0.26 -9.88 5.09
N VAL A 222 -0.92 -8.79 4.74
CA VAL A 222 -0.28 -7.47 4.60
C VAL A 222 -0.62 -6.67 5.85
N TYR A 223 0.40 -6.24 6.58
CA TYR A 223 0.23 -5.42 7.77
C TYR A 223 0.33 -3.95 7.41
N ALA A 224 -0.47 -3.11 8.08
CA ALA A 224 -0.48 -1.68 7.85
C ALA A 224 0.91 -1.07 8.02
N GLY A 225 1.37 -0.32 7.02
CA GLY A 225 2.65 0.39 7.00
C GLY A 225 3.89 -0.49 6.86
N VAL A 226 3.74 -1.81 6.70
CA VAL A 226 4.86 -2.73 6.50
C VAL A 226 4.94 -3.11 5.03
N ALA A 227 6.12 -2.96 4.44
CA ALA A 227 6.37 -3.45 3.08
C ALA A 227 6.32 -4.98 3.06
N THR A 228 5.43 -5.51 2.23
CA THR A 228 5.27 -6.95 2.02
C THR A 228 5.55 -7.28 0.56
N GLU A 229 6.45 -8.23 0.34
CA GLU A 229 6.72 -8.79 -0.98
C GLU A 229 5.87 -10.06 -1.20
N ILE A 230 5.26 -10.14 -2.38
CA ILE A 230 4.38 -11.24 -2.78
C ILE A 230 4.88 -11.77 -4.11
N GLU A 231 5.33 -13.01 -4.12
CA GLU A 231 5.86 -13.68 -5.31
C GLU A 231 4.71 -14.24 -6.17
N LEU A 232 4.58 -13.74 -7.39
CA LEU A 232 3.60 -14.16 -8.39
C LEU A 232 4.31 -14.98 -9.48
N VAL A 233 4.04 -16.28 -9.54
CA VAL A 233 4.60 -17.15 -10.57
C VAL A 233 3.57 -17.33 -11.67
N PHE A 234 3.92 -16.88 -12.88
CA PHE A 234 3.15 -17.06 -14.10
C PHE A 234 3.66 -18.28 -14.86
N GLU A 235 2.77 -19.18 -15.26
CA GLU A 235 3.09 -20.30 -16.15
C GLU A 235 2.82 -19.85 -17.59
N VAL A 236 3.88 -19.56 -18.34
CA VAL A 236 3.79 -19.01 -19.70
C VAL A 236 3.64 -20.15 -20.72
N PRO A 237 2.60 -20.14 -21.59
CA PRO A 237 2.42 -21.17 -22.61
C PRO A 237 3.59 -21.26 -23.60
N PRO A 238 3.92 -22.45 -24.14
CA PRO A 238 5.01 -22.64 -25.10
C PRO A 238 4.88 -21.87 -26.42
N ASP A 239 3.67 -21.47 -26.78
CA ASP A 239 3.32 -20.74 -28.01
C ASP A 239 3.15 -19.23 -27.79
N ALA A 240 3.27 -18.74 -26.54
CA ALA A 240 3.14 -17.33 -26.22
C ALA A 240 4.33 -16.53 -26.77
N LEU A 241 4.07 -15.46 -27.53
CA LEU A 241 5.09 -14.56 -28.08
C LEU A 241 4.52 -13.14 -28.21
N GLY A 242 5.36 -12.15 -27.92
CA GLY A 242 5.00 -10.73 -28.00
C GLY A 242 4.79 -10.10 -26.63
N THR A 243 4.14 -8.94 -26.59
CA THR A 243 3.90 -8.18 -25.36
C THR A 243 2.46 -8.36 -24.90
N TYR A 244 2.29 -8.67 -23.62
CA TYR A 244 1.01 -8.88 -22.97
C TYR A 244 0.80 -7.81 -21.90
N ARG A 245 -0.44 -7.36 -21.74
CA ARG A 245 -0.88 -6.50 -20.64
C ARG A 245 -1.81 -7.34 -19.79
N VAL A 246 -1.43 -7.58 -18.54
CA VAL A 246 -2.17 -8.42 -17.60
C VAL A 246 -2.74 -7.54 -16.49
N PRO A 247 -4.04 -7.22 -16.54
CA PRO A 247 -4.71 -6.53 -15.46
C PRO A 247 -4.72 -7.39 -14.19
N LEU A 248 -4.28 -6.79 -13.09
CA LEU A 248 -4.31 -7.36 -11.75
C LEU A 248 -5.21 -6.47 -10.87
N HIS A 249 -6.03 -7.08 -10.04
CA HIS A 249 -6.93 -6.38 -9.12
C HIS A 249 -6.78 -6.94 -7.71
N ILE A 250 -6.60 -6.05 -6.74
CA ILE A 250 -6.55 -6.38 -5.32
C ILE A 250 -7.86 -5.91 -4.68
N PRO A 251 -8.87 -6.81 -4.50
CA PRO A 251 -10.20 -6.40 -4.07
C PRO A 251 -10.23 -5.71 -2.71
N ALA A 252 -9.35 -6.12 -1.80
CA ALA A 252 -9.26 -5.55 -0.46
C ALA A 252 -8.82 -4.07 -0.45
N LEU A 253 -8.17 -3.61 -1.51
CA LEU A 253 -7.66 -2.24 -1.67
C LEU A 253 -8.44 -1.46 -2.74
N ASP A 254 -9.38 -2.10 -3.44
CA ASP A 254 -10.03 -1.58 -4.64
C ASP A 254 -9.03 -0.93 -5.62
N ASP A 255 -7.91 -1.63 -5.83
CA ASP A 255 -6.80 -1.16 -6.66
C ASP A 255 -6.58 -2.05 -7.88
N ARG A 256 -6.06 -1.46 -8.95
CA ARG A 256 -5.82 -2.12 -10.24
C ARG A 256 -4.44 -1.77 -10.76
N LEU A 257 -3.68 -2.80 -11.08
CA LEU A 257 -2.36 -2.72 -11.67
C LEU A 257 -2.40 -3.33 -13.07
N ILE A 258 -1.47 -2.93 -13.93
CA ILE A 258 -1.27 -3.58 -15.22
C ILE A 258 0.18 -4.04 -15.27
N LEU A 259 0.38 -5.36 -15.28
CA LEU A 259 1.67 -5.95 -15.59
C LEU A 259 1.87 -5.92 -17.11
N GLU A 260 2.93 -5.25 -17.58
CA GLU A 260 3.37 -5.36 -18.97
C GLU A 260 4.49 -6.40 -19.07
N LEU A 261 4.23 -7.50 -19.78
CA LEU A 261 5.16 -8.62 -19.87
C LEU A 261 5.52 -8.90 -21.33
N ALA A 262 6.81 -8.86 -21.63
CA ALA A 262 7.34 -9.28 -22.92
C ALA A 262 7.71 -10.76 -22.89
N VAL A 263 7.23 -11.52 -23.87
CA VAL A 263 7.58 -12.93 -24.08
C VAL A 263 8.32 -13.06 -25.40
N ALA A 264 9.54 -13.58 -25.37
CA ALA A 264 10.40 -13.69 -26.55
C ALA A 264 11.09 -15.06 -26.60
N PRO A 265 11.53 -15.53 -27.78
CA PRO A 265 12.14 -16.86 -27.90
C PRO A 265 13.55 -16.94 -27.30
N CYS A 266 14.11 -15.82 -26.86
CA CYS A 266 15.47 -15.70 -26.39
C CYS A 266 15.59 -14.64 -25.29
N LEU A 267 16.44 -14.91 -24.31
CA LEU A 267 16.86 -13.96 -23.29
C LEU A 267 18.19 -13.28 -23.63
N ASP A 268 18.46 -12.18 -22.94
CA ASP A 268 19.82 -11.69 -22.83
C ASP A 268 20.67 -12.72 -22.05
N PRO A 269 21.89 -13.05 -22.50
CA PRO A 269 22.84 -13.89 -21.80
C PRO A 269 23.07 -13.51 -20.34
N MET A 270 23.02 -12.22 -19.98
CA MET A 270 23.17 -11.81 -18.58
C MET A 270 21.99 -12.31 -17.76
N ASP A 271 20.77 -12.21 -18.29
CA ASP A 271 19.57 -12.75 -17.62
C ASP A 271 19.60 -14.28 -17.56
N VAL A 272 20.12 -14.95 -18.61
CA VAL A 272 20.36 -16.40 -18.55
C VAL A 272 21.28 -16.75 -17.39
N VAL A 273 22.40 -16.04 -17.21
CA VAL A 273 23.36 -16.33 -16.12
C VAL A 273 22.72 -16.07 -14.75
N ARG A 274 21.99 -14.95 -14.57
CA ARG A 274 21.32 -14.62 -13.30
C ARG A 274 20.33 -15.68 -12.87
N HIS A 275 19.65 -16.30 -13.83
CA HIS A 275 18.60 -17.29 -13.59
C HIS A 275 19.05 -18.72 -13.85
N TRP A 276 20.35 -18.95 -14.05
CA TRP A 276 20.88 -20.29 -14.25
C TRP A 276 21.01 -21.03 -12.92
N ASP A 277 20.30 -22.13 -12.78
CA ASP A 277 20.52 -23.09 -11.70
C ASP A 277 21.69 -24.00 -12.08
N VAL A 278 22.84 -23.78 -11.43
CA VAL A 278 24.07 -24.54 -11.68
C VAL A 278 23.93 -26.00 -11.26
N GLU A 279 23.11 -26.31 -10.25
CA GLU A 279 22.91 -27.68 -9.78
C GLU A 279 21.93 -28.46 -10.69
N ALA A 280 20.85 -27.81 -11.13
CA ALA A 280 19.89 -28.39 -12.05
C ALA A 280 20.35 -28.41 -13.52
N GLU A 281 21.40 -27.65 -13.85
CA GLU A 281 21.89 -27.40 -15.21
C GLU A 281 20.78 -26.87 -16.16
N ASP A 282 19.88 -26.04 -15.62
CA ASP A 282 18.77 -25.47 -16.38
C ASP A 282 18.41 -24.06 -15.90
N LEU A 283 17.51 -23.40 -16.62
CA LEU A 283 17.05 -22.05 -16.34
C LEU A 283 15.85 -22.06 -15.38
N ASP A 284 15.91 -21.27 -14.30
CA ASP A 284 14.79 -21.05 -13.36
C ASP A 284 14.37 -19.57 -13.28
N LEU A 285 13.63 -19.13 -14.30
CA LEU A 285 12.93 -17.83 -14.30
C LEU A 285 11.77 -17.77 -13.29
N GLY A 286 11.45 -18.90 -12.64
CA GLY A 286 10.51 -18.94 -11.54
C GLY A 286 11.13 -18.50 -10.22
N SER A 287 12.41 -18.17 -10.15
CA SER A 287 13.11 -17.70 -8.94
C SER A 287 13.50 -16.23 -9.04
N GLN A 288 13.98 -15.64 -7.93
CA GLN A 288 14.52 -14.27 -7.92
C GLN A 288 15.77 -14.13 -8.80
N GLY A 289 16.46 -15.24 -9.09
CA GLY A 289 17.78 -15.22 -9.69
C GLY A 289 18.82 -14.58 -8.78
N GLY A 290 20.02 -14.36 -9.33
CA GLY A 290 21.10 -13.64 -8.68
C GLY A 290 22.47 -13.99 -9.27
N VAL A 291 23.46 -13.13 -9.03
CA VAL A 291 24.82 -13.37 -9.49
C VAL A 291 25.68 -13.87 -8.33
N GLY A 292 25.79 -15.19 -8.21
CA GLY A 292 26.65 -15.84 -7.23
C GLY A 292 28.00 -16.30 -7.81
N PHE A 293 28.90 -16.74 -6.92
CA PHE A 293 30.18 -17.33 -7.31
C PHE A 293 30.02 -18.53 -8.28
N ALA A 294 29.04 -19.40 -8.03
CA ALA A 294 28.80 -20.57 -8.88
C ALA A 294 28.34 -20.18 -10.29
N GLN A 295 27.41 -19.22 -10.39
CA GLN A 295 26.92 -18.68 -11.65
C GLN A 295 28.06 -18.02 -12.45
N LEU A 296 28.91 -17.21 -11.79
CA LEU A 296 30.06 -16.58 -12.43
C LEU A 296 31.10 -17.57 -12.92
N LEU A 297 31.39 -18.62 -12.12
CA LEU A 297 32.32 -19.67 -12.52
C LEU A 297 31.81 -20.43 -13.74
N TRP A 298 30.51 -20.77 -13.75
CA TRP A 298 29.87 -21.37 -14.92
C TRP A 298 29.95 -20.44 -16.13
N ALA A 299 29.58 -19.16 -15.97
CA ALA A 299 29.56 -18.17 -17.04
C ALA A 299 30.95 -17.94 -17.65
N ALA A 300 32.01 -17.93 -16.84
CA ALA A 300 33.39 -17.79 -17.30
C ALA A 300 33.80 -18.91 -18.28
N ALA A 301 33.31 -20.13 -18.09
CA ALA A 301 33.53 -21.24 -19.01
C ALA A 301 32.75 -21.13 -20.33
N GLN A 302 31.79 -20.21 -20.42
CA GLN A 302 30.93 -19.99 -21.59
C GLN A 302 31.30 -18.78 -22.45
N VAL A 303 32.32 -18.00 -22.07
CA VAL A 303 32.76 -16.84 -22.86
C VAL A 303 33.10 -17.25 -24.30
N GLY A 304 32.56 -16.51 -25.26
CA GLY A 304 32.72 -16.78 -26.70
C GLY A 304 31.75 -17.84 -27.24
N LYS A 305 30.88 -18.41 -26.40
CA LYS A 305 29.83 -19.35 -26.80
C LYS A 305 28.44 -18.70 -26.76
N ARG A 306 27.51 -19.26 -27.52
CA ARG A 306 26.09 -18.94 -27.40
C ARG A 306 25.53 -19.73 -26.23
N LEU A 307 24.93 -19.04 -25.25
CA LEU A 307 24.31 -19.70 -24.10
C LEU A 307 23.01 -20.40 -24.51
N PRO A 308 22.58 -21.44 -23.76
CA PRO A 308 21.22 -21.94 -23.81
C PRO A 308 20.21 -20.78 -23.67
N TYR A 309 19.08 -20.89 -24.37
CA TYR A 309 17.99 -19.91 -24.32
C TYR A 309 18.35 -18.46 -24.73
N SER A 310 19.56 -18.21 -25.22
CA SER A 310 19.95 -16.92 -25.76
C SER A 310 20.08 -16.97 -27.28
N CYS A 311 19.87 -15.81 -27.92
CA CYS A 311 20.10 -15.59 -29.35
C CYS A 311 21.45 -14.95 -29.66
N ARG A 312 22.23 -14.55 -28.64
CA ARG A 312 23.55 -13.92 -28.83
C ARG A 312 24.65 -14.69 -28.10
N THR A 313 25.89 -14.45 -28.54
CA THR A 313 27.09 -14.96 -27.89
C THR A 313 27.33 -14.21 -26.58
N PHE A 314 27.67 -14.94 -25.52
CA PHE A 314 28.13 -14.37 -24.26
C PHE A 314 29.57 -13.90 -24.39
N THR A 315 29.82 -12.64 -24.07
CA THR A 315 31.09 -11.97 -24.30
C THR A 315 31.85 -11.75 -23.00
N GLN A 316 33.14 -11.45 -23.12
CA GLN A 316 33.97 -11.07 -21.99
C GLN A 316 33.41 -9.84 -21.25
N LYS A 317 32.82 -8.90 -21.99
CA LYS A 317 32.19 -7.70 -21.42
C LYS A 317 30.96 -8.04 -20.56
N ASP A 318 30.17 -9.02 -20.98
CA ASP A 318 29.00 -9.47 -20.20
C ASP A 318 29.44 -10.10 -18.88
N LEU A 319 30.51 -10.92 -18.90
CA LEU A 319 31.10 -11.51 -17.69
C LEU A 319 31.64 -10.43 -16.74
N GLU A 320 32.35 -9.44 -17.28
CA GLU A 320 32.87 -8.31 -16.49
C GLU A 320 31.74 -7.48 -15.84
N ALA A 321 30.63 -7.29 -16.55
CA ALA A 321 29.45 -6.61 -16.01
C ALA A 321 28.82 -7.40 -14.86
N LEU A 322 28.62 -8.71 -15.03
CA LEU A 322 28.10 -9.59 -13.97
C LEU A 322 29.04 -9.66 -12.76
N ALA A 323 30.36 -9.70 -12.99
CA ALA A 323 31.33 -9.70 -11.89
C ALA A 323 31.33 -8.38 -11.12
N ALA A 324 31.11 -7.25 -11.80
CA ALA A 324 30.97 -5.94 -11.17
C ALA A 324 29.68 -5.83 -10.34
N GLU A 325 28.57 -6.39 -10.82
CA GLU A 325 27.30 -6.51 -10.09
C GLU A 325 27.50 -7.30 -8.79
N TRP A 326 28.05 -8.51 -8.88
CA TRP A 326 28.34 -9.33 -7.70
C TRP A 326 29.26 -8.63 -6.69
N ALA A 327 30.32 -7.95 -7.17
CA ALA A 327 31.24 -7.22 -6.31
C ALA A 327 30.63 -5.97 -5.64
N SER A 328 29.45 -5.53 -6.08
CA SER A 328 28.73 -4.39 -5.48
C SER A 328 27.67 -4.80 -4.47
N GLU A 329 27.36 -6.09 -4.37
CA GLU A 329 26.43 -6.67 -3.39
C GLU A 329 27.12 -7.04 -2.05
N ASP A 330 28.47 -7.04 -2.01
CA ASP A 330 29.33 -7.20 -0.82
C ASP A 330 29.77 -5.85 -0.21
#